data_AF-A0A453FRI8-F1
#
_entry.id   AF-A0A453FRI8-F1
#
_cell.length_a   1.000
_cell.length_b   1.000
_cell.length_c   1.000
_cell.angle_alpha   90.00
_cell.angle_beta   90.00
_cell.angle_gamma   90.00
#
_symmetry.space_group_name_H-M   'P 1'
#
loop_
_entity.id
_entity.type
_entity.pdbx_description
1 polymer ?
#
loop_
_entity_poly.entity_id
_entity_poly.type
_entity_poly.pdbx_seq_one_letter_code
_entity_poly.pdbx_strand_id
1 'polypeptide(L)'
;MLYSSIQDSSEVSWVKHPSLLFDQCILLQGIFISSSGDQSQSAGGNGAVAFDMEYARWLEEHNKHINELRAAANAHAGDDDLRKIVDSIMSQYDEFFRLKGVAAKADVFHVLSGMWKTPAERCFMWLGGFRSSELLKLLAGQLEPLTEQQLTGICNLQQSSQQAEDALSQG
;
A
#
# COMPACT_ATOMS: atom_id res chain seq x y z
N MET A 1 34.37 -15.99 -30.18
CA MET A 1 33.27 -16.68 -29.46
C MET A 1 33.66 -16.70 -27.99
N LEU A 2 33.05 -16.02 -27.01
CA LEU A 2 31.80 -15.29 -26.88
C LEU A 2 32.07 -14.15 -25.87
N TYR A 3 32.51 -12.97 -26.30
CA TYR A 3 32.67 -11.80 -25.41
C TYR A 3 32.44 -10.45 -26.13
N SER A 4 31.72 -10.47 -27.25
CA SER A 4 31.40 -9.26 -28.01
C SER A 4 30.05 -9.43 -28.69
N SER A 5 28.97 -9.28 -27.91
CA SER A 5 27.65 -8.90 -28.44
C SER A 5 26.68 -8.47 -27.33
N ILE A 6 27.17 -7.72 -26.33
CA ILE A 6 26.29 -6.91 -25.46
C ILE A 6 26.43 -5.47 -25.95
N GLN A 7 25.86 -5.25 -27.13
CA GLN A 7 25.63 -3.92 -27.69
C GLN A 7 24.38 -4.05 -28.56
N ASP A 8 23.27 -4.47 -27.95
CA ASP A 8 21.96 -4.16 -28.51
C ASP A 8 21.26 -3.18 -27.56
N SER A 9 21.04 -2.00 -28.11
CA SER A 9 20.68 -0.77 -27.42
C SER A 9 19.15 -0.68 -27.25
N SER A 10 18.52 -1.77 -26.78
CA SER A 10 17.07 -1.88 -26.57
C SER A 10 16.66 -2.20 -25.13
N GLU A 11 17.58 -2.60 -24.25
CA GLU A 11 17.26 -3.01 -22.87
C GLU A 11 17.29 -1.89 -21.81
N VAL A 12 17.63 -0.65 -22.17
CA VAL A 12 17.71 0.48 -21.21
C VAL A 12 16.56 1.49 -21.35
N SER A 13 15.47 1.11 -22.02
CA SER A 13 14.28 1.95 -22.18
C SER A 13 13.42 2.01 -20.91
N TRP A 14 13.50 0.98 -20.06
CA TRP A 14 12.72 0.83 -18.82
C TRP A 14 13.01 1.91 -17.77
N VAL A 15 14.22 2.48 -17.79
CA VAL A 15 14.63 3.56 -16.88
C VAL A 15 14.09 4.91 -17.36
N LYS A 16 13.76 5.05 -18.65
CA LYS A 16 13.37 6.34 -19.25
C LYS A 16 11.86 6.55 -19.34
N HIS A 17 11.06 5.48 -19.34
CA HIS A 17 9.61 5.59 -19.56
C HIS A 17 8.79 4.61 -18.67
N PRO A 18 8.61 4.94 -17.37
CA PRO A 18 7.81 4.13 -16.45
C PRO A 18 6.35 3.95 -16.90
N SER A 19 5.81 4.92 -17.65
CA SER A 19 4.45 4.88 -18.19
C SER A 19 4.25 3.81 -19.27
N LEU A 20 5.29 3.46 -20.04
CA LEU A 20 5.20 2.40 -21.06
C LEU A 20 5.19 1.00 -20.43
N LEU A 21 5.89 0.81 -19.30
CA LEU A 21 5.77 -0.40 -18.47
C LEU A 21 4.39 -0.52 -17.84
N PHE A 22 3.81 0.60 -17.40
CA PHE A 22 2.47 0.62 -16.85
C PHE A 22 1.43 0.20 -17.88
N ASP A 23 1.47 0.77 -19.09
CA ASP A 23 0.58 0.38 -20.18
C ASP A 23 0.80 -1.08 -20.60
N GLN A 24 2.04 -1.56 -20.63
CA GLN A 24 2.35 -2.95 -20.97
C GLN A 24 1.92 -3.94 -19.88
N CYS A 25 2.08 -3.63 -18.60
CA CYS A 25 1.59 -4.45 -17.49
C CYS A 25 0.05 -4.48 -17.43
N ILE A 26 -0.61 -3.34 -17.65
CA ILE A 26 -2.08 -3.27 -17.72
C ILE A 26 -2.59 -4.06 -18.93
N LEU A 27 -1.95 -3.93 -20.09
CA LEU A 27 -2.34 -4.65 -21.31
C LEU A 27 -2.10 -6.17 -21.19
N LEU A 28 -0.96 -6.59 -20.62
CA LEU A 28 -0.66 -8.00 -20.39
C LEU A 28 -1.62 -8.64 -19.37
N GLN A 29 -2.06 -7.90 -18.35
CA GLN A 29 -3.09 -8.37 -17.41
C GLN A 29 -4.49 -8.42 -18.05
N GLY A 30 -4.80 -7.53 -19.01
CA GLY A 30 -6.04 -7.60 -19.81
C GLY A 30 -6.07 -8.78 -20.79
N ILE A 31 -4.92 -9.20 -21.32
CA ILE A 31 -4.79 -10.34 -22.24
C ILE A 31 -4.95 -11.69 -21.51
N PHE A 32 -4.53 -11.79 -20.24
CA PHE A 32 -4.62 -13.03 -19.45
C PHE A 32 -6.06 -13.45 -19.12
N ILE A 33 -7.04 -12.52 -19.21
CA ILE A 33 -8.46 -12.82 -19.05
C ILE A 33 -8.98 -13.72 -20.20
N SER A 34 -8.33 -13.73 -21.36
CA SER A 34 -8.76 -14.52 -22.53
C SER A 34 -8.19 -15.95 -22.57
N SER A 35 -7.21 -16.32 -21.75
CA SER A 35 -6.66 -17.69 -21.70
C SER A 35 -6.95 -18.39 -20.38
N SER A 36 -8.23 -18.45 -20.01
CA SER A 36 -8.70 -19.31 -18.91
C SER A 36 -8.85 -20.74 -19.42
N GLY A 37 -7.73 -21.45 -19.55
CA GLY A 37 -7.69 -22.87 -19.88
C GLY A 37 -6.36 -23.48 -19.45
N ASP A 38 -6.43 -24.36 -18.46
CA ASP A 38 -5.34 -25.17 -17.88
C ASP A 38 -4.31 -24.48 -16.98
N GLN A 39 -4.72 -24.29 -15.72
CA GLN A 39 -3.82 -23.93 -14.63
C GLN A 39 -3.25 -25.21 -13.97
N SER A 40 -2.01 -25.55 -14.31
CA SER A 40 -1.20 -26.50 -13.54
C SER A 40 -0.85 -25.88 -12.19
N GLN A 41 -1.25 -26.56 -11.11
CA GLN A 41 -1.04 -26.15 -9.72
C GLN A 41 0.46 -26.05 -9.42
N SER A 42 0.98 -24.82 -9.34
CA SER A 42 2.26 -24.53 -8.70
C SER A 42 2.00 -23.92 -7.32
N ALA A 43 2.75 -24.37 -6.31
CA ALA A 43 2.58 -23.96 -4.90
C ALA A 43 2.69 -22.45 -4.66
N GLY A 44 3.21 -21.66 -5.61
CA GLY A 44 3.23 -20.19 -5.56
C GLY A 44 1.88 -19.52 -5.83
N GLY A 45 1.02 -20.14 -6.65
CA GLY A 45 -0.31 -19.58 -6.97
C GLY A 45 -1.29 -19.59 -5.79
N ASN A 46 -1.11 -20.52 -4.85
CA ASN A 46 -2.00 -20.68 -3.70
C ASN A 46 -1.78 -19.58 -2.63
N GLY A 47 -0.54 -19.09 -2.47
CA GLY A 47 -0.21 -18.05 -1.50
C GLY A 47 -0.70 -16.66 -1.90
N ALA A 48 -0.68 -16.35 -3.20
CA ALA A 48 -1.21 -15.12 -3.76
C ALA A 48 -2.74 -15.01 -3.54
N VAL A 49 -3.47 -16.07 -3.91
CA VAL A 49 -4.93 -16.13 -3.73
C VAL A 49 -5.31 -16.07 -2.25
N ALA A 50 -4.53 -16.71 -1.37
CA ALA A 50 -4.76 -16.64 0.08
C ALA A 50 -4.54 -15.23 0.63
N PHE A 51 -3.50 -14.51 0.18
CA PHE A 51 -3.27 -13.12 0.59
C PHE A 51 -4.40 -12.20 0.14
N ASP A 52 -4.85 -12.32 -1.12
CA ASP A 52 -5.97 -11.52 -1.65
C ASP A 52 -7.26 -11.74 -0.84
N MET A 53 -7.54 -12.99 -0.44
CA MET A 53 -8.70 -13.33 0.40
C MET A 53 -8.57 -12.75 1.82
N GLU A 54 -7.40 -12.89 2.44
CA GLU A 54 -7.15 -12.34 3.77
C GLU A 54 -7.19 -10.81 3.78
N TYR A 55 -6.73 -10.17 2.71
CA TYR A 55 -6.85 -8.73 2.53
C TYR A 55 -8.31 -8.29 2.41
N ALA A 56 -9.12 -8.98 1.62
CA ALA A 56 -10.55 -8.66 1.50
C ALA A 56 -11.26 -8.73 2.86
N ARG A 57 -10.99 -9.79 3.63
CA ARG A 57 -11.49 -9.94 5.01
C ARG A 57 -11.00 -8.83 5.93
N TRP A 58 -9.71 -8.47 5.84
CA TRP A 58 -9.15 -7.36 6.61
C TRP A 58 -9.83 -6.03 6.27
N LEU A 59 -10.10 -5.78 4.98
CA LEU A 59 -10.73 -4.55 4.50
C LEU A 59 -12.17 -4.41 5.02
N GLU A 60 -12.92 -5.51 5.07
CA GLU A 60 -14.27 -5.54 5.67
C GLU A 60 -14.23 -5.17 7.16
N GLU A 61 -13.34 -5.78 7.93
CA GLU A 61 -13.22 -5.50 9.37
C GLU A 61 -12.68 -4.09 9.61
N HIS A 62 -11.75 -3.61 8.77
CA HIS A 62 -11.25 -2.24 8.83
C HIS A 62 -12.39 -1.23 8.63
N ASN A 63 -13.23 -1.43 7.61
CA ASN A 63 -14.40 -0.58 7.37
C ASN A 63 -15.37 -0.59 8.55
N LYS A 64 -15.56 -1.74 9.21
CA LYS A 64 -16.37 -1.85 10.42
C LYS A 64 -15.79 -1.01 11.56
N HIS A 65 -14.50 -1.12 11.86
CA HIS A 65 -13.86 -0.31 12.89
C HIS A 65 -13.89 1.20 12.58
N ILE A 66 -13.71 1.60 11.32
CA ILE A 66 -13.82 3.01 10.91
C ILE A 66 -15.24 3.53 11.12
N ASN A 67 -16.26 2.73 10.81
CA ASN A 67 -17.65 3.10 11.06
C ASN A 67 -17.97 3.17 12.56
N GLU A 68 -17.42 2.26 13.37
CA GLU A 68 -17.53 2.28 14.82
C GLU A 68 -16.89 3.53 15.43
N LEU A 69 -15.66 3.86 15.02
CA LEU A 69 -14.96 5.08 15.45
C LEU A 69 -15.77 6.33 15.09
N ARG A 70 -16.29 6.40 13.87
CA ARG A 70 -17.15 7.52 13.43
C ARG A 70 -18.41 7.61 14.27
N ALA A 71 -19.06 6.49 14.55
CA ALA A 71 -20.26 6.46 15.38
C ALA A 71 -19.97 6.92 16.82
N ALA A 72 -18.90 6.42 17.43
CA ALA A 72 -18.46 6.80 18.78
C ALA A 72 -18.09 8.29 18.86
N ALA A 73 -17.37 8.82 17.87
CA ALA A 73 -17.03 10.23 17.79
C ALA A 73 -18.29 11.11 17.65
N ASN A 74 -19.22 10.74 16.77
CA ASN A 74 -20.48 11.47 16.60
C ASN A 74 -21.37 11.43 17.86
N ALA A 75 -21.30 10.34 18.62
CA ALA A 75 -22.00 10.19 19.89
C ALA A 75 -21.30 10.92 21.06
N HIS A 76 -20.16 11.59 20.82
CA HIS A 76 -19.33 12.22 21.86
C HIS A 76 -18.95 11.22 22.96
N ALA A 77 -18.58 10.00 22.57
CA ALA A 77 -18.08 8.97 23.49
C ALA A 77 -16.84 9.48 24.26
N GLY A 78 -16.65 8.95 25.48
CA GLY A 78 -15.51 9.32 26.31
C GLY A 78 -14.18 8.84 25.72
N ASP A 79 -13.09 9.51 26.11
CA ASP A 79 -11.73 9.24 25.62
C ASP A 79 -11.30 7.78 25.78
N ASP A 80 -11.72 7.10 26.86
CA ASP A 80 -11.38 5.70 27.09
C ASP A 80 -12.03 4.75 26.07
N ASP A 81 -13.24 5.05 25.61
CA ASP A 81 -13.93 4.23 24.61
C ASP A 81 -13.39 4.52 23.21
N LEU A 82 -13.11 5.78 22.90
CA LEU A 82 -12.41 6.16 21.67
C LEU A 82 -11.02 5.51 21.60
N ARG A 83 -10.27 5.51 22.71
CA ARG A 83 -8.95 4.89 22.80
C ARG A 83 -9.01 3.39 22.52
N LYS A 84 -9.96 2.65 23.10
CA LYS A 84 -10.13 1.21 22.81
C LYS A 84 -10.35 0.94 21.32
N ILE A 85 -11.17 1.74 20.65
CA ILE A 85 -11.44 1.57 19.21
C ILE A 85 -10.17 1.86 18.40
N VAL A 86 -9.46 2.95 18.73
CA VAL A 86 -8.18 3.29 18.09
C VAL A 86 -7.14 2.19 18.30
N ASP A 87 -7.00 1.67 19.52
CA ASP A 87 -6.07 0.59 19.84
C ASP A 87 -6.41 -0.70 19.05
N SER A 88 -7.71 -1.02 18.89
CA SER A 88 -8.17 -2.13 18.04
C SER A 88 -7.76 -1.93 16.58
N ILE A 89 -7.97 -0.73 16.03
CA ILE A 89 -7.57 -0.37 14.66
C ILE A 89 -6.05 -0.53 14.49
N MET A 90 -5.26 -0.02 15.43
CA MET A 90 -3.79 -0.11 15.38
C MET A 90 -3.31 -1.56 15.41
N SER A 91 -3.87 -2.38 16.30
CA SER A 91 -3.56 -3.82 16.35
C SER A 91 -3.93 -4.55 15.05
N GLN A 92 -5.03 -4.15 14.41
CA GLN A 92 -5.47 -4.72 13.13
C GLN A 92 -4.50 -4.35 11.99
N TYR A 93 -3.92 -3.14 12.01
CA TYR A 93 -2.88 -2.74 11.06
C TYR A 93 -1.59 -3.53 11.26
N ASP A 94 -1.14 -3.73 12.51
CA ASP A 94 0.06 -4.53 12.79
C ASP A 94 -0.04 -5.94 12.20
N GLU A 95 -1.20 -6.58 12.36
CA GLU A 95 -1.46 -7.90 11.77
C GLU A 95 -1.43 -7.86 10.24
N PHE A 96 -1.97 -6.82 9.61
CA PHE A 96 -1.92 -6.66 8.16
C PHE A 96 -0.49 -6.46 7.64
N PHE A 97 0.32 -5.65 8.32
CA PHE A 97 1.73 -5.49 7.97
C PHE A 97 2.50 -6.81 8.15
N ARG A 98 2.17 -7.61 9.17
CA ARG A 98 2.72 -8.96 9.33
C ARG A 98 2.34 -9.87 8.17
N LEU A 99 1.07 -9.88 7.76
CA LEU A 99 0.59 -10.65 6.60
C LEU A 99 1.28 -10.22 5.30
N LYS A 100 1.39 -8.90 5.05
CA LYS A 100 2.17 -8.37 3.92
C LYS A 100 3.63 -8.81 3.96
N GLY A 101 4.25 -8.83 5.15
CA GLY A 101 5.62 -9.30 5.32
C GLY A 101 5.79 -10.79 4.99
N VAL A 102 4.84 -11.64 5.37
CA VAL A 102 4.83 -13.07 4.99
C VAL A 102 4.62 -13.23 3.49
N ALA A 103 3.65 -12.53 2.91
CA ALA A 103 3.38 -12.58 1.47
C ALA A 103 4.57 -12.07 0.65
N ALA A 104 5.24 -11.01 1.09
CA ALA A 104 6.39 -10.44 0.38
C ALA A 104 7.61 -11.37 0.40
N LYS A 105 7.78 -12.19 1.46
CA LYS A 105 8.81 -13.23 1.51
C LYS A 105 8.54 -14.37 0.52
N ALA A 106 7.27 -14.62 0.20
CA ALA A 106 6.87 -15.63 -0.78
C ALA A 106 6.92 -15.08 -2.22
N ASP A 107 6.34 -13.90 -2.43
CA ASP A 107 6.31 -13.20 -3.71
C ASP A 107 6.15 -11.68 -3.50
N VAL A 108 7.26 -10.95 -3.62
CA VAL A 108 7.27 -9.48 -3.49
C VAL A 108 6.51 -8.78 -4.62
N PHE A 109 6.48 -9.35 -5.82
CA PHE A 109 5.77 -8.76 -6.97
C PHE A 109 4.27 -8.84 -6.77
N HIS A 110 3.76 -9.93 -6.20
CA HIS A 110 2.36 -10.04 -5.83
C HIS A 110 1.97 -8.98 -4.77
N VAL A 111 2.81 -8.73 -3.76
CA VAL A 111 2.52 -7.68 -2.76
C VAL A 111 2.57 -6.27 -3.37
N LEU A 112 3.48 -6.00 -4.29
CA LEU A 112 3.62 -4.65 -4.89
C LEU A 112 2.57 -4.38 -5.98
N SER A 113 2.38 -5.33 -6.89
CA SER A 113 1.60 -5.17 -8.14
C SER A 113 0.31 -5.99 -8.22
N GLY A 114 0.02 -6.78 -7.18
CA GLY A 114 -1.13 -7.67 -7.10
C GLY A 114 -2.48 -6.95 -7.10
N MET A 115 -3.52 -7.74 -7.34
CA MET A 115 -4.89 -7.27 -7.56
C MET A 115 -5.63 -6.88 -6.28
N TRP A 116 -5.01 -7.09 -5.11
CA TRP A 116 -5.52 -6.61 -3.84
C TRP A 116 -5.65 -5.08 -3.75
N LYS A 117 -4.96 -4.31 -4.60
CA LYS A 117 -5.13 -2.85 -4.69
C LYS A 117 -6.01 -2.46 -5.88
N THR A 118 -6.80 -1.43 -5.70
CA THR A 118 -7.55 -0.81 -6.80
C THR A 118 -6.59 -0.28 -7.88
N PRO A 119 -7.03 -0.20 -9.15
CA PRO A 119 -6.21 0.40 -10.21
C PRO A 119 -5.73 1.83 -9.89
N ALA A 120 -6.57 2.63 -9.23
CA ALA A 120 -6.22 3.99 -8.83
C ALA A 120 -5.08 4.00 -7.79
N GLU A 121 -5.18 3.20 -6.73
CA GLU A 121 -4.13 3.09 -5.70
C GLU A 121 -2.81 2.60 -6.29
N ARG A 122 -2.86 1.64 -7.21
CA ARG A 122 -1.66 1.19 -7.94
C ARG A 122 -1.06 2.33 -8.75
N CYS A 123 -1.86 3.06 -9.51
CA CYS A 123 -1.40 4.19 -10.32
C CYS A 123 -0.72 5.28 -9.47
N PHE A 124 -1.30 5.63 -8.31
CA PHE A 124 -0.71 6.62 -7.39
C PHE A 124 0.64 6.19 -6.84
N MET A 125 0.79 4.92 -6.44
CA MET A 125 2.07 4.41 -5.94
C MET A 125 3.16 4.46 -7.00
N TRP A 126 2.82 4.19 -8.27
CA TRP A 126 3.77 4.20 -9.38
C TRP A 126 4.16 5.61 -9.84
N LEU A 127 3.21 6.54 -9.93
CA LEU A 127 3.47 7.88 -10.49
C LEU A 127 4.12 8.86 -9.50
N GLY A 128 3.78 8.77 -8.22
CA GLY A 128 4.19 9.79 -7.24
C GLY A 128 4.99 9.27 -6.06
N GLY A 129 5.03 7.96 -5.84
CA GLY A 129 5.36 7.41 -4.53
C GLY A 129 4.35 7.87 -3.45
N PHE A 130 4.36 7.24 -2.28
CA PHE A 130 3.56 7.71 -1.15
C PHE A 130 4.39 8.65 -0.27
N ARG A 131 3.94 9.91 -0.14
CA ARG A 131 4.56 10.94 0.72
C ARG A 131 3.71 11.16 1.96
N SER A 132 4.00 10.40 3.00
CA SER A 132 3.31 10.45 4.29
C SER A 132 3.42 11.82 4.98
N SER A 133 4.52 12.54 4.79
CA SER A 133 4.71 13.90 5.32
C SER A 133 3.69 14.89 4.76
N GLU A 134 3.43 14.86 3.45
CA GLU A 134 2.44 15.73 2.81
C GLU A 134 1.01 15.34 3.19
N LEU A 135 0.72 14.05 3.40
CA LEU A 135 -0.56 13.62 3.93
C LEU A 135 -0.81 14.17 5.35
N LEU A 136 0.18 14.07 6.24
CA LEU A 136 0.09 14.59 7.61
C LEU A 136 -0.12 16.11 7.62
N LYS A 137 0.54 16.82 6.70
CA LYS A 137 0.36 18.27 6.51
C LYS A 137 -1.07 18.64 6.12
N LEU A 138 -1.68 17.87 5.22
CA LEU A 138 -3.07 18.08 4.80
C LEU A 138 -4.04 17.75 5.94
N LEU A 139 -3.82 16.64 6.65
CA LEU A 139 -4.67 16.20 7.76
C LEU A 139 -4.65 17.18 8.94
N ALA A 140 -3.50 17.77 9.27
CA ALA A 140 -3.40 18.77 10.33
C ALA A 140 -4.38 19.93 10.14
N GLY A 141 -4.60 20.37 8.90
CA GLY A 141 -5.54 21.43 8.57
C GLY A 141 -7.02 21.02 8.54
N GLN A 142 -7.33 19.72 8.61
CA GLN A 142 -8.71 19.20 8.58
C GLN A 142 -9.23 18.80 9.97
N LEU A 143 -8.35 18.70 10.97
CA LEU A 143 -8.66 18.12 12.29
C LEU A 143 -8.97 19.16 13.39
N GLU A 144 -9.24 20.41 13.05
CA GLU A 144 -9.54 21.45 14.06
C GLU A 144 -10.86 21.18 14.80
N PRO A 145 -10.93 21.42 16.14
CA PRO A 145 -9.86 21.96 16.99
C PRO A 145 -8.90 20.88 17.54
N LEU A 146 -7.60 21.13 17.43
CA LEU A 146 -6.53 20.32 18.04
C LEU A 146 -5.92 21.05 19.24
N THR A 147 -5.51 20.30 20.27
CA THR A 147 -4.70 20.84 21.36
C THR A 147 -3.27 21.13 20.87
N GLU A 148 -2.55 22.06 21.54
CA GLU A 148 -1.14 22.35 21.21
C GLU A 148 -0.25 21.10 21.29
N GLN A 149 -0.55 20.20 22.22
CA GLN A 149 0.17 18.93 22.37
C GLN A 149 -0.06 18.01 21.16
N GLN A 150 -1.29 17.90 20.66
CA GLN A 150 -1.60 17.12 19.45
C GLN A 150 -0.97 17.74 18.21
N LEU A 151 -1.00 19.07 18.09
CA LEU A 151 -0.37 19.78 16.97
C LEU A 151 1.14 19.51 16.94
N THR A 152 1.81 19.63 18.10
CA THR A 152 3.25 19.32 18.24
C THR A 152 3.54 17.87 17.88
N GLY A 153 2.69 16.94 18.32
CA GLY A 153 2.79 15.52 17.96
C GLY A 153 2.71 15.27 16.45
N ILE A 154 1.75 15.91 15.77
CA ILE A 154 1.58 15.80 14.31
C ILE A 154 2.79 16.39 13.58
N CYS A 155 3.31 17.55 14.02
CA CYS A 155 4.50 18.16 13.43
C CYS A 155 5.74 17.25 13.57
N ASN A 156 5.94 16.64 14.74
CA ASN A 156 7.04 15.71 14.96
C ASN A 156 6.93 14.47 14.05
N LEU A 157 5.71 13.92 13.92
CA LEU A 157 5.46 12.78 13.04
C LEU A 157 5.72 13.16 11.57
N GLN A 158 5.25 14.32 11.13
CA GLN A 158 5.49 14.85 9.78
C GLN A 158 7.00 14.96 9.50
N GLN A 159 7.77 15.54 10.43
CA GLN A 159 9.21 15.69 10.29
C GLN A 159 9.92 14.33 10.21
N SER A 160 9.56 13.39 11.09
CA SER A 160 10.11 12.04 11.07
C SER A 160 9.79 11.29 9.77
N SER A 161 8.56 11.44 9.27
CA SER A 161 8.13 10.90 7.97
C SER A 161 8.97 11.46 6.82
N GLN A 162 9.16 12.77 6.78
CA GLN A 162 9.96 13.42 5.73
C GLN A 162 11.40 12.93 5.73
N GLN A 163 12.01 12.78 6.91
CA GLN A 163 13.37 12.24 7.03
C GLN A 163 13.48 10.80 6.50
N ALA A 164 12.50 9.94 6.80
CA ALA A 164 12.47 8.59 6.29
C ALA A 164 12.29 8.55 4.76
N GLU A 165 11.44 9.42 4.20
CA GLU A 165 11.21 9.54 2.76
C GLU A 165 12.46 10.02 2.00
N ASP A 166 13.18 11.01 2.55
CA ASP A 166 14.42 11.51 1.96
C ASP A 166 15.52 10.45 1.99
N ALA A 167 15.59 9.64 3.06
CA ALA A 167 16.53 8.52 3.15
C ALA A 167 16.24 7.43 2.10
N LEU A 168 14.96 7.12 1.87
CA LEU A 168 14.55 6.14 0.85
C LEU A 168 14.79 6.64 -0.58
N SER A 169 14.78 7.95 -0.81
CA SER A 169 15.00 8.56 -2.12
C SER A 169 16.48 8.65 -2.52
N GLN A 170 17.40 8.42 -1.57
CA GLN A 170 18.86 8.47 -1.77
C GLN A 170 19.50 7.10 -2.04
N GLY A 171 18.74 6.01 -1.91
CA GLY A 171 19.16 4.63 -2.16
C GLY A 171 18.63 4.09 -3.48
#